data_AF-A0AAD6G982-F1
#
_entry.id   AF-A0AAD6G982-F1
#
_cell.length_a   1.000
_cell.length_b   1.000
_cell.length_c   1.000
_cell.angle_alpha   90.00
_cell.angle_beta   90.00
_cell.angle_gamma   90.00
#
_symmetry.space_group_name_H-M   'P 1'
#
loop_
_entity.id
_entity.type
_entity.pdbx_description
1 polymer ?
#
loop_
_entity_poly.entity_id
_entity_poly.type
_entity_poly.pdbx_seq_one_letter_code
_entity_poly.pdbx_strand_id
1 'polypeptide(L)'
;MAAPSEITVRDLSGRWDSNSELSDDAKPIMELQGVPWIVRSMLANTSISVTLRQSTDEAGVTKVDSIQTSMGQVVEETRVLDWEPRDQPHLIFGNMTVRSRFSEPNDLEAVLRDRAGSGACDWEGRLLRLKSRQ
;
A
#
# COMPACT_ATOMS: atom_id res chain seq x y z
N MET A 1 5.30 9.88 -10.16
CA MET A 1 4.80 11.09 -9.45
C MET A 1 5.95 11.71 -8.66
N ALA A 2 6.10 13.03 -8.67
CA ALA A 2 7.11 13.72 -7.88
C ALA A 2 6.42 14.52 -6.75
N ALA A 3 6.98 14.46 -5.54
CA ALA A 3 6.49 15.22 -4.39
C ALA A 3 7.26 16.53 -4.25
N PRO A 4 6.58 17.66 -3.97
CA PRO A 4 7.24 18.89 -3.53
C PRO A 4 8.06 18.64 -2.25
N SER A 5 9.13 19.42 -2.04
CA SER A 5 10.01 19.30 -0.87
C SER A 5 9.32 19.57 0.47
N GLU A 6 8.15 20.21 0.44
CA GLU A 6 7.34 20.56 1.60
C GLU A 6 6.49 19.38 2.10
N ILE A 7 6.21 18.40 1.23
CA ILE A 7 5.46 17.20 1.60
C ILE A 7 6.39 16.24 2.34
N THR A 8 5.94 15.76 3.50
CA THR A 8 6.69 14.79 4.30
C THR A 8 5.87 13.55 4.53
N VAL A 9 6.49 12.45 4.98
CA VAL A 9 5.74 11.24 5.38
C VAL A 9 4.76 11.52 6.52
N ARG A 10 4.99 12.59 7.30
CA ARG A 10 4.09 13.03 8.38
C ARG A 10 2.96 13.95 7.89
N ASP A 11 2.98 14.36 6.63
CA ASP A 11 1.88 15.07 5.98
C ASP A 11 1.90 14.80 4.47
N LEU A 12 1.15 13.78 4.06
CA LEU A 12 0.97 13.39 2.65
C LEU A 12 -0.24 14.08 1.99
N SER A 13 -0.85 15.04 2.69
CA SER A 13 -2.10 15.68 2.25
C SER A 13 -1.88 16.43 0.94
N GLY A 14 -2.72 16.12 -0.05
CA GLY A 14 -2.58 16.71 -1.38
C GLY A 14 -3.27 15.91 -2.47
N ARG A 15 -3.22 16.46 -3.68
CA ARG A 15 -3.69 15.78 -4.89
C ARG A 15 -2.47 15.29 -5.67
N TRP A 16 -2.51 14.00 -6.01
CA TRP A 16 -1.44 13.27 -6.64
C TRP A 16 -1.95 12.74 -7.98
N ASP A 17 -1.49 13.33 -9.07
CA ASP A 17 -1.84 12.90 -10.42
C ASP A 17 -0.64 12.17 -11.04
N SER A 18 -0.88 10.97 -11.55
CA SER A 18 0.14 10.19 -12.25
C SER A 18 0.37 10.73 -13.66
N ASN A 19 1.63 10.96 -14.02
CA ASN A 19 2.02 11.30 -15.38
C ASN A 19 2.32 10.00 -16.15
N SER A 20 1.39 9.59 -17.02
CA SER A 20 1.50 8.37 -17.82
C SER A 20 2.62 8.41 -18.87
N GLU A 21 3.06 9.59 -19.30
CA GLU A 21 4.15 9.73 -20.27
C GLU A 21 5.52 9.47 -19.64
N LEU A 22 5.66 9.75 -18.34
CA LEU A 22 6.89 9.55 -17.57
C LEU A 22 6.85 8.28 -16.69
N SER A 23 5.77 7.50 -16.76
CA SER A 23 5.61 6.26 -15.98
C SER A 23 5.92 5.05 -16.83
N ASP A 24 6.59 4.06 -16.23
CA ASP A 24 6.79 2.76 -16.86
C ASP A 24 5.47 1.97 -16.96
N ASP A 25 5.44 1.01 -17.88
CA ASP A 25 4.31 0.11 -18.05
C ASP A 25 4.08 -0.76 -16.81
N ALA A 26 2.90 -0.66 -16.18
CA ALA A 26 2.54 -1.44 -15.01
C ALA A 26 2.05 -2.88 -15.35
N LYS A 27 1.81 -3.22 -16.62
CA LYS A 27 1.31 -4.55 -17.03
C LYS A 27 2.23 -5.70 -16.59
N PRO A 28 3.58 -5.63 -16.74
CA PRO A 28 4.46 -6.73 -16.36
C PRO A 28 4.42 -7.03 -14.86
N ILE A 29 4.40 -6.00 -14.00
CA ILE A 29 4.33 -6.22 -12.55
C ILE A 29 2.96 -6.76 -12.13
N MET A 30 1.87 -6.31 -12.75
CA MET A 30 0.53 -6.85 -12.51
C MET A 30 0.40 -8.31 -12.99
N GLU A 31 1.08 -8.66 -14.08
CA GLU A 31 1.14 -10.05 -14.57
C GLU A 31 1.83 -10.97 -13.57
N LEU A 32 2.96 -10.53 -13.00
CA LEU A 32 3.65 -11.27 -11.93
C LEU A 32 2.76 -11.45 -10.69
N GLN A 33 1.87 -10.51 -10.41
CA GLN A 33 0.91 -10.58 -9.31
C GLN A 33 -0.35 -11.42 -9.62
N GLY A 34 -0.44 -12.02 -10.82
CA GLY A 34 -1.58 -12.86 -11.21
C GLY A 34 -2.83 -12.08 -11.64
N VAL A 35 -2.70 -10.78 -11.92
CA VAL A 35 -3.84 -9.96 -12.36
C VAL A 35 -4.26 -10.39 -13.78
N PRO A 36 -5.57 -10.64 -14.03
CA PRO A 36 -6.06 -11.05 -15.35
C PRO A 36 -5.75 -10.02 -16.45
N TRP A 37 -5.42 -10.50 -17.65
CA TRP A 37 -5.02 -9.64 -18.79
C TRP A 37 -5.99 -8.50 -19.08
N ILE A 38 -7.30 -8.73 -18.98
CA ILE A 38 -8.30 -7.70 -19.26
C ILE A 38 -8.24 -6.53 -18.26
N VAL A 39 -8.01 -6.82 -16.98
CA VAL A 39 -7.85 -5.82 -15.92
C VAL A 39 -6.56 -5.05 -16.13
N ARG A 40 -5.47 -5.74 -16.47
CA ARG A 40 -4.17 -5.11 -16.78
C ARG A 40 -4.28 -4.12 -17.95
N SER A 41 -4.98 -4.51 -19.01
CA SER A 41 -5.18 -3.68 -20.20
C SER A 41 -6.02 -2.42 -19.92
N MET A 42 -7.02 -2.52 -19.04
CA MET A 42 -7.81 -1.35 -18.63
C MET A 42 -7.00 -0.38 -17.77
N LEU A 43 -6.20 -0.89 -16.83
CA LEU A 43 -5.40 -0.07 -15.92
C LEU A 43 -4.20 0.60 -16.61
N ALA A 44 -3.61 -0.04 -17.62
CA ALA A 44 -2.45 0.52 -18.32
C ALA A 44 -2.75 1.81 -19.08
N ASN A 45 -4.02 2.02 -19.46
CA ASN A 45 -4.44 3.16 -20.29
C ASN A 45 -5.13 4.26 -19.47
N THR A 46 -5.15 4.16 -18.13
CA THR A 46 -5.85 5.13 -17.27
C THR A 46 -4.86 5.93 -16.42
N SER A 47 -4.97 7.25 -16.46
CA SER A 47 -4.27 8.11 -15.51
C SER A 47 -4.91 7.97 -14.14
N ILE A 48 -4.08 7.71 -13.13
CA ILE A 48 -4.54 7.56 -11.75
C ILE A 48 -4.39 8.91 -11.04
N SER A 49 -5.49 9.38 -10.47
CA SER A 49 -5.53 10.54 -9.57
C SER A 49 -5.91 10.08 -8.17
N VAL A 50 -5.10 10.45 -7.17
CA VAL A 50 -5.33 10.15 -5.76
C VAL A 50 -5.35 11.45 -4.97
N THR A 51 -6.42 11.67 -4.20
CA THR A 51 -6.45 12.75 -3.20
C THR A 51 -6.22 12.12 -1.84
N LEU A 52 -5.19 12.59 -1.13
CA LEU A 52 -4.85 12.15 0.21
C LEU A 52 -5.19 13.24 1.23
N ARG A 53 -5.70 12.82 2.37
CA ARG A 53 -5.90 13.68 3.55
C ARG A 53 -5.36 12.96 4.77
N GLN A 54 -4.40 13.58 5.45
CA GLN A 54 -3.86 13.06 6.68
C GLN A 54 -4.43 13.83 7.87
N SER A 55 -4.87 13.11 8.90
CA SER A 55 -5.37 13.70 10.15
C SER A 55 -4.83 12.94 11.34
N THR A 56 -4.79 13.59 12.50
CA THR A 56 -4.44 12.94 13.77
C THR A 56 -5.61 13.18 14.73
N ASP A 57 -6.09 12.11 15.37
CA ASP A 57 -7.18 12.21 16.32
C ASP A 57 -6.70 12.66 17.71
N GLU A 58 -7.65 12.84 18.63
CA GLU A 58 -7.40 13.29 20.01
C GLU A 58 -6.50 12.33 20.80
N ALA A 59 -6.44 11.06 20.41
CA ALA A 59 -5.58 10.04 21.01
C ALA A 59 -4.16 10.02 20.41
N GLY A 60 -3.88 10.88 19.42
CA GLY A 60 -2.60 10.93 18.72
C GLY A 60 -2.46 9.89 17.61
N VAL A 61 -3.54 9.21 17.21
CA VAL A 61 -3.51 8.20 16.14
C VAL A 61 -3.69 8.90 14.79
N THR A 62 -2.73 8.67 13.89
CA THR A 62 -2.78 9.20 12.53
C THR A 62 -3.70 8.37 11.64
N LYS A 63 -4.52 9.05 10.84
CA LYS A 63 -5.39 8.48 9.81
C LYS A 63 -5.04 9.08 8.46
N VAL A 64 -5.03 8.25 7.44
CA VAL A 64 -4.81 8.65 6.04
C VAL A 64 -6.03 8.24 5.25
N ASP A 65 -6.80 9.23 4.82
CA ASP A 65 -7.93 9.05 3.93
C ASP A 65 -7.46 9.23 2.48
N SER A 66 -7.86 8.31 1.62
CA SER A 66 -7.53 8.29 0.21
C SER A 66 -8.79 8.22 -0.62
N ILE A 67 -8.91 9.11 -1.59
CA ILE A 67 -9.95 9.08 -2.61
C ILE A 67 -9.24 8.92 -3.94
N GLN A 68 -9.41 7.75 -4.55
CA GLN A 68 -8.85 7.42 -5.85
C GLN A 68 -9.98 7.29 -6.87
N THR A 69 -9.80 7.94 -8.02
CA THR A 69 -10.65 7.64 -9.18
C THR A 69 -9.91 6.62 -10.04
N SER A 70 -10.46 5.41 -10.16
CA SER A 70 -9.89 4.35 -11.01
C SER A 70 -11.00 3.67 -11.80
N MET A 71 -10.78 3.49 -13.11
CA MET A 71 -11.73 2.78 -14.00
C MET A 71 -13.17 3.35 -13.96
N GLY A 72 -13.32 4.66 -13.76
CA GLY A 72 -14.63 5.32 -13.64
C GLY A 72 -15.35 5.10 -12.30
N GLN A 73 -14.71 4.42 -11.34
CA GLN A 73 -15.20 4.27 -9.99
C GLN A 73 -14.39 5.14 -9.03
N VAL A 74 -15.08 5.69 -8.04
CA VAL A 74 -14.44 6.33 -6.89
C VAL A 74 -14.22 5.25 -5.84
N VAL A 75 -12.96 5.03 -5.49
CA VAL A 75 -12.52 4.13 -4.43
C VAL A 75 -12.08 5.00 -3.27
N GLU A 76 -12.73 4.84 -2.13
CA GLU A 76 -12.36 5.50 -0.87
C GLU A 76 -11.70 4.46 0.05
N GLU A 77 -10.57 4.83 0.64
CA GLU A 77 -9.83 4.00 1.57
C GLU A 77 -9.36 4.83 2.76
N THR A 78 -9.60 4.34 3.98
CA THR A 78 -9.07 4.95 5.21
C THR A 78 -8.07 4.01 5.87
N ARG A 79 -6.84 4.46 6.03
CA ARG A 79 -5.81 3.74 6.79
C ARG A 79 -5.60 4.39 8.15
N VAL A 80 -5.77 3.60 9.20
CA VAL A 80 -5.48 4.01 10.58
C VAL A 80 -4.11 3.46 10.96
N LEU A 81 -3.21 4.33 11.42
CA LEU A 81 -1.81 4.00 11.70
C LEU A 81 -1.59 3.52 13.14
N ASP A 82 -2.45 2.62 13.62
CA ASP A 82 -2.42 2.02 14.95
C ASP A 82 -1.94 0.56 14.96
N TRP A 83 -1.56 0.03 13.79
CA TRP A 83 -1.14 -1.36 13.59
C TRP A 83 -2.21 -2.43 13.82
N GLU A 84 -3.46 -2.05 14.04
CA GLU A 84 -4.56 -2.99 14.21
C GLU A 84 -5.03 -3.55 12.85
N PRO A 85 -5.26 -4.89 12.76
CA PRO A 85 -5.73 -5.52 11.54
C PRO A 85 -7.18 -5.12 11.23
N ARG A 86 -7.45 -4.83 9.96
CA ARG A 86 -8.77 -4.47 9.45
C ARG A 86 -9.05 -5.19 8.15
N ASP A 87 -10.25 -5.76 8.03
CA ASP A 87 -10.69 -6.36 6.78
C ASP A 87 -11.23 -5.29 5.85
N GLN A 88 -10.74 -5.31 4.61
CA GLN A 88 -11.11 -4.36 3.57
C GLN A 88 -11.30 -5.09 2.24
N PRO A 89 -12.44 -4.91 1.56
CA PRO A 89 -12.61 -5.42 0.21
C PRO A 89 -11.78 -4.57 -0.77
N HIS A 90 -11.02 -5.24 -1.63
CA HIS A 90 -10.25 -4.62 -2.69
C HIS A 90 -10.76 -5.08 -4.05
N LEU A 91 -10.93 -4.13 -4.97
CA LEU A 91 -11.52 -4.40 -6.29
C LEU A 91 -10.74 -5.44 -7.11
N ILE A 92 -9.41 -5.42 -7.02
CA ILE A 92 -8.53 -6.30 -7.81
C ILE A 92 -8.15 -7.57 -7.05
N PHE A 93 -8.06 -7.49 -5.72
CA PHE A 93 -7.42 -8.54 -4.90
C PHE A 93 -8.41 -9.25 -3.96
N GLY A 94 -9.69 -8.88 -4.00
CA GLY A 94 -10.72 -9.44 -3.13
C GLY A 94 -10.58 -8.94 -1.69
N ASN A 95 -11.06 -9.73 -0.73
CA ASN A 95 -11.00 -9.36 0.69
C ASN A 95 -9.57 -9.47 1.21
N MET A 96 -9.07 -8.37 1.76
CA MET A 96 -7.72 -8.26 2.30
C MET A 96 -7.80 -7.89 3.79
N THR A 97 -6.91 -8.44 4.61
CA THR A 97 -6.66 -7.93 5.95
C THR A 97 -5.46 -7.00 5.89
N VAL A 98 -5.64 -5.75 6.29
CA VAL A 98 -4.64 -4.68 6.19
C VAL A 98 -4.36 -4.12 7.58
N ARG A 99 -3.10 -3.75 7.82
CA ARG A 99 -2.66 -3.00 8.99
C ARG A 99 -1.63 -1.95 8.55
N SER A 100 -1.50 -0.86 9.29
CA SER A 100 -0.63 0.24 8.90
C SER A 100 0.00 0.90 10.11
N ARG A 101 1.25 1.38 9.99
CA ARG A 101 1.99 2.12 11.01
C ARG A 101 3.11 2.94 10.38
N PHE A 102 3.62 3.93 11.09
CA PHE A 102 4.95 4.49 10.78
C PHE A 102 6.03 3.48 11.15
N SER A 103 7.12 3.44 10.37
CA SER A 103 8.28 2.59 10.64
C SER A 103 9.56 3.40 10.45
N GLU A 104 10.59 3.11 11.24
CA GLU A 104 11.90 3.73 11.05
C GLU A 104 12.66 3.05 9.90
N PRO A 105 13.61 3.74 9.25
CA PRO A 105 14.45 3.14 8.20
C PRO A 105 15.12 1.83 8.62
N ASN A 106 15.55 1.73 9.88
CA ASN A 106 16.21 0.53 10.39
C ASN A 106 15.26 -0.67 10.56
N ASP A 107 13.97 -0.40 10.79
CA ASP A 107 12.96 -1.46 10.92
C ASP A 107 12.62 -2.10 9.57
N LEU A 108 12.82 -1.37 8.46
CA LEU A 108 12.52 -1.84 7.11
C LEU A 108 13.47 -2.97 6.66
N GLU A 109 14.76 -2.88 6.99
CA GLU A 109 15.76 -3.89 6.65
C GLU A 109 15.43 -5.26 7.27
N ALA A 110 14.91 -5.25 8.50
CA ALA A 110 14.46 -6.47 9.17
C ALA A 110 13.29 -7.10 8.40
N VAL A 111 12.29 -6.30 7.99
CA VAL A 111 11.11 -6.77 7.24
C VAL A 111 11.48 -7.28 5.83
N LEU A 112 12.40 -6.60 5.14
CA LEU A 112 12.79 -6.96 3.76
C LEU A 112 13.69 -8.19 3.71
N ARG A 113 14.65 -8.34 4.64
CA ARG A 113 15.50 -9.53 4.74
C ARG A 113 14.72 -10.78 5.10
N ASP A 114 13.72 -10.63 5.95
CA ASP A 114 12.84 -11.72 6.38
C ASP A 114 12.05 -12.30 5.18
N ARG A 115 11.60 -11.45 4.24
CA ARG A 115 10.94 -11.89 2.99
C ARG A 115 11.85 -12.58 1.98
N ALA A 116 13.14 -12.23 1.93
CA ALA A 116 14.07 -12.75 0.93
C ALA A 116 14.70 -14.11 1.32
N GLY A 117 14.57 -14.53 2.58
CA GLY A 117 15.36 -15.61 3.17
C GLY A 117 14.57 -16.81 3.69
N SER A 118 13.70 -17.45 2.91
CA SER A 118 13.13 -18.79 3.20
C SER A 118 12.41 -19.03 4.55
N GLY A 119 12.29 -18.03 5.42
CA GLY A 119 11.53 -18.08 6.67
C GLY A 119 10.11 -17.58 6.41
N ALA A 120 9.11 -18.32 6.86
CA ALA A 120 7.77 -17.75 6.97
C ALA A 120 7.84 -16.64 8.03
N CYS A 121 7.85 -15.39 7.60
CA CYS A 121 7.49 -14.28 8.48
C CYS A 121 6.01 -14.46 8.79
N ASP A 122 5.64 -14.45 10.07
CA ASP A 122 4.22 -14.29 10.34
C ASP A 122 3.76 -12.91 9.87
N TRP A 123 2.45 -12.78 9.77
CA TRP A 123 1.76 -11.53 9.55
C TRP A 123 2.06 -10.49 10.64
N GLU A 124 2.91 -10.75 11.66
CA GLU A 124 3.39 -9.80 12.67
C GLU A 124 4.75 -9.17 12.32
N GLY A 125 5.50 -9.74 11.38
CA GLY A 125 6.90 -9.35 11.12
C GLY A 125 7.88 -9.99 12.11
N ARG A 126 7.47 -11.09 12.75
CA ARG A 126 8.29 -11.87 13.66
C ARG A 126 8.78 -13.14 12.97
N LEU A 127 10.06 -13.46 13.19
CA LEU A 127 10.65 -14.72 12.75
C LEU A 127 9.93 -15.90 13.40
N LEU A 128 9.20 -16.70 12.61
CA LEU A 128 8.69 -17.98 13.08
C LEU A 128 9.86 -18.97 13.22
N ARG A 129 10.37 -19.15 14.45
CA ARG A 129 11.24 -20.28 14.75
C ARG A 129 10.41 -21.55 14.81
N LEU A 130 10.40 -22.31 13.72
CA LEU A 130 9.90 -23.69 13.74
C LEU A 130 10.75 -24.49 14.73
N LYS A 131 10.16 -24.91 15.86
CA LYS A 131 10.80 -25.89 16.74
C LYS A 131 11.00 -27.17 15.93
N SER A 132 12.26 -27.56 15.72
CA SER A 132 12.57 -28.85 15.10
C SER A 132 11.91 -29.95 15.92
N ARG A 133 11.11 -30.80 15.28
CA ARG A 133 10.61 -32.02 15.91
C ARG A 133 11.82 -32.87 16.30
N GLN A 134 11.94 -33.19 17.59
CA GLN A 134 12.75 -34.33 18.05
C GLN A 134 12.10 -35.62 17.57
#